data_AF-A0A950HE95-F1
#
_entry.id   AF-A0A950HE95-F1
#
_cell.length_a   1.000
_cell.length_b   1.000
_cell.length_c   1.000
_cell.angle_alpha   90.00
_cell.angle_beta   90.00
_cell.angle_gamma   90.00
#
_symmetry.space_group_name_H-M   'P 1'
#
loop_
_entity.id
_entity.type
_entity.pdbx_description
1 polymer ?
#
loop_
_entity_poly.entity_id
_entity_poly.type
_entity_poly.pdbx_seq_one_letter_code
_entity_poly.pdbx_strand_id
1 'polypeptide(L)' 'MLREEEPDLLGIGVEPAIAIGQRALLVRTPHGNVLWDCISMLDDTARHQITELGGVTAICMSRVGRRGAPAR' A
#
# COMPACT_ATOMS: atom_id res chain seq x y z
N MET A 1 5.84 -8.65 4.40
CA MET A 1 6.04 -8.29 5.84
C MET A 1 5.29 -7.01 6.18
N LEU A 2 4.58 -6.96 7.32
CA LEU A 2 3.93 -5.75 7.84
C LEU A 2 4.76 -5.13 8.98
N ARG A 3 4.85 -3.80 9.01
CA ARG A 3 5.50 -3.01 10.05
C ARG A 3 4.62 -1.82 10.42
N GLU A 4 4.42 -1.56 11.70
CA GLU A 4 3.73 -0.35 12.15
C GLU A 4 4.63 0.87 11.98
N GLU A 5 4.13 1.87 11.26
CA GLU A 5 4.82 3.14 11.04
C GLU A 5 4.25 4.22 11.97
N GLU A 6 2.94 4.19 12.22
CA GLU A 6 2.19 5.02 13.18
C GLU A 6 0.97 4.21 13.66
N PRO A 7 0.27 4.62 14.75
CA PRO A 7 -0.96 3.97 15.17
C PRO A 7 -1.95 3.85 14.01
N ASP A 8 -2.42 2.62 13.76
CA ASP A 8 -3.34 2.28 12.67
C ASP A 8 -2.78 2.49 11.24
N LEU A 9 -1.47 2.68 11.10
CA LEU A 9 -0.77 2.81 9.82
C LEU A 9 0.33 1.76 9.68
N LEU A 10 0.11 0.78 8.80
CA LEU A 10 1.05 -0.32 8.59
C LEU A 10 1.73 -0.20 7.22
N GLY A 11 3.05 -0.18 7.21
CA GLY A 11 3.84 -0.37 6.00
C GLY A 11 3.87 -1.84 5.58
N ILE A 12 3.66 -2.10 4.29
CA ILE A 12 3.74 -3.43 3.68
C ILE A 12 4.97 -3.47 2.78
N GLY A 13 5.97 -4.24 3.21
CA GLY A 13 7.17 -4.54 2.44
C GLY A 13 7.11 -5.92 1.78
N VAL A 14 7.77 -6.05 0.64
CA VAL A 14 8.03 -7.31 -0.07
C VAL A 14 9.51 -7.66 0.05
N GLU A 15 9.82 -8.94 0.26
CA GLU A 15 11.18 -9.47 0.32
C GLU A 15 11.39 -10.57 -0.74
N PRO A 16 12.44 -10.50 -1.59
CA PRO A 16 13.42 -9.43 -1.67
C PRO A 16 12.78 -8.13 -2.17
N ALA A 17 13.32 -6.98 -1.74
CA ALA A 17 12.88 -5.70 -2.28
C ALA A 17 13.12 -5.65 -3.80
N ILE A 18 12.05 -5.52 -4.59
CA ILE A 18 12.13 -5.40 -6.05
C ILE A 18 11.93 -3.93 -6.45
N ALA A 19 12.66 -3.48 -7.47
CA ALA A 19 12.65 -2.10 -7.95
C ALA A 19 13.01 -1.08 -6.83
N ILE A 20 12.26 0.02 -6.67
CA ILE A 20 12.57 1.14 -5.76
C ILE A 20 12.29 0.77 -4.28
N GLY A 21 11.96 -0.49 -3.97
CA GLY A 21 11.53 -0.88 -2.63
C GLY A 21 10.24 -0.16 -2.22
N GLN A 22 9.31 0.02 -3.18
CA GLN A 22 8.03 0.67 -2.92
C GLN A 22 7.27 -0.11 -1.83
N ARG A 23 6.75 0.62 -0.84
CA ARG A 23 5.96 0.10 0.27
C ARG A 23 4.53 0.57 0.09
N ALA A 24 3.57 -0.36 0.02
CA ALA A 24 2.18 0.00 0.16
C ALA A 24 1.90 0.31 1.65
N LEU A 25 0.93 1.17 1.94
CA LEU A 25 0.49 1.44 3.30
C LEU A 25 -0.92 0.88 3.49
N LEU A 26 -1.16 0.20 4.60
CA LEU A 26 -2.49 -0.17 5.05
C LEU A 26 -2.92 0.82 6.14
N VAL A 27 -3.89 1.66 5.80
CA VAL A 27 -4.55 2.57 6.75
C VAL A 27 -5.74 1.84 7.35
N ARG A 28 -5.73 1.62 8.67
CA ARG A 28 -6.84 0.99 9.37
C ARG A 28 -7.82 2.05 9.84
N THR A 29 -9.10 1.81 9.64
CA THR A 29 -10.17 2.70 10.10
C THR A 29 -11.35 1.88 10.64
N PRO A 30 -12.20 2.46 11.50
CA PRO A 30 -13.43 1.80 11.96
C PRO A 30 -14.41 1.40 10.82
N HIS A 31 -14.26 1.98 9.64
CA HIS A 31 -15.12 1.74 8.48
C HIS A 31 -14.51 0.76 7.46
N GLY A 32 -13.35 0.18 7.76
CA GLY A 32 -12.61 -0.70 6.88
C GLY A 32 -11.23 -0.16 6.53
N ASN A 33 -10.36 -1.04 6.02
CA ASN A 33 -8.97 -0.67 5.76
C ASN A 33 -8.80 -0.18 4.31
N VAL A 34 -7.91 0.78 4.12
CA VAL A 34 -7.55 1.32 2.81
C VAL A 34 -6.10 0.97 2.50
N LEU A 35 -5.87 0.37 1.33
CA LEU A 35 -4.52 0.15 0.81
C LEU A 35 -4.11 1.35 -0.03
N TRP A 36 -3.06 2.05 0.40
CA TRP A 36 -2.49 3.20 -0.28
C TRP A 36 -1.24 2.79 -1.06
N ASP A 37 -1.25 3.13 -2.34
CA ASP A 37 -0.32 2.70 -3.38
C ASP A 37 -0.37 1.19 -3.69
N CYS A 38 0.01 0.82 -4.91
CA CYS A 38 0.03 -0.57 -5.34
C CYS A 38 1.46 -1.10 -5.37
N ILE A 39 1.74 -2.08 -4.52
CA ILE A 39 2.85 -3.00 -4.77
C ILE A 39 2.40 -4.04 -5.79
N SER A 40 3.26 -4.33 -6.76
CA SER A 40 2.97 -5.22 -7.89
C SER A 40 2.63 -6.65 -7.46
N MET A 41 3.08 -7.07 -6.27
CA MET A 41 2.81 -8.39 -5.73
C MET A 41 2.77 -8.35 -4.19
N LEU A 42 1.66 -8.80 -3.62
CA LEU A 42 1.57 -9.15 -2.20
C LEU A 42 1.86 -10.64 -2.07
N ASP A 43 2.87 -11.02 -1.29
CA ASP A 43 3.11 -12.42 -0.96
C ASP A 43 1.98 -12.99 -0.08
N ASP A 44 1.87 -14.32 -0.04
CA ASP A 44 0.77 -14.99 0.71
C ASP A 44 0.80 -14.67 2.20
N THR A 45 1.99 -14.45 2.76
CA THR A 45 2.16 -14.04 4.16
C THR A 45 1.52 -12.67 4.41
N ALA A 46 1.82 -11.68 3.58
CA ALA A 46 1.24 -10.34 3.67
C ALA A 46 -0.28 -10.39 3.44
N ARG A 47 -0.75 -11.19 2.48
CA ARG A 47 -2.19 -11.41 2.24
C ARG A 47 -2.90 -11.98 3.47
N HIS A 48 -2.30 -12.98 4.11
CA HIS A 48 -2.83 -13.57 5.33
C HIS A 48 -2.88 -12.53 6.46
N GLN A 49 -1.80 -11.80 6.70
CA GLN A 49 -1.75 -10.76 7.73
C GLN A 49 -2.79 -9.65 7.50
N ILE A 50 -2.96 -9.19 6.26
CA ILE A 50 -3.99 -8.20 5.91
C ILE A 50 -5.40 -8.76 6.15
N THR A 51 -5.62 -10.05 5.86
CA THR A 51 -6.91 -10.71 6.08
C THR A 51 -7.25 -10.76 7.58
N GLU A 52 -6.29 -11.14 8.43
CA GLU A 52 -6.45 -11.13 9.89
C GLU A 52 -6.75 -9.73 10.45
N LEU A 53 -6.30 -8.68 9.76
CA LEU A 53 -6.56 -7.28 10.12
C LEU A 53 -7.92 -6.75 9.61
N GLY A 54 -8.75 -7.60 9.00
CA GLY A 54 -10.07 -7.23 8.49
C GLY A 54 -10.12 -6.98 6.98
N GLY A 55 -9.06 -7.32 6.23
CA GLY A 55 -9.01 -7.22 4.78
C GLY A 55 -8.81 -5.79 4.26
N VAL A 56 -9.10 -5.56 2.97
CA VAL A 56 -9.02 -4.23 2.33
C VAL A 56 -10.37 -3.89 1.72
N THR A 57 -10.90 -2.72 2.06
CA THR A 57 -12.19 -2.21 1.58
C THR A 57 -12.04 -1.33 0.35
N ALA A 58 -10.91 -0.62 0.24
CA ALA A 58 -10.61 0.25 -0.89
C ALA A 58 -9.11 0.31 -1.18
N ILE A 59 -8.77 0.58 -2.44
CA ILE A 59 -7.40 0.82 -2.89
C ILE A 59 -7.31 2.25 -3.42
N CYS A 60 -6.36 3.02 -2.90
CA CYS A 60 -6.05 4.36 -3.40
C CYS A 60 -4.72 4.33 -4.14
N MET A 61 -4.74 4.65 -5.43
CA MET A 61 -3.53 4.75 -6.24
C MET A 61 -3.22 6.21 -6.52
N SER A 62 -2.00 6.63 -6.17
CA SER A 62 -1.50 7.92 -6.60
C SER A 62 -1.11 7.87 -8.07
N ARG A 63 -1.40 8.92 -8.84
CA ARG A 63 -0.90 9.07 -10.22
C ARG A 63 -0.04 10.30 -10.30
N VAL A 64 1.16 10.17 -10.86
CA VAL A 64 1.98 11.33 -11.17
C VAL A 64 1.29 12.13 -12.29
N GLY A 65 0.89 13.36 -11.99
CA GLY A 65 0.40 14.31 -12.99
C GLY A 65 1.56 14.87 -13.79
N ARG A 66 1.50 14.82 -15.13
CA ARG A 66 2.48 15.50 -15.99
C ARG A 66 2.25 17.01 -15.86
N ARG A 67 3.12 17.70 -15.13
CA ARG A 67 3.06 19.17 -15.01
C ARG A 67 3.71 19.77 -16.27
N GLY A 68 2.89 20.44 -17.10
CA GLY A 68 3.30 21.37 -18.16
C GLY A 68 4.08 20.77 -19.34
N ALA A 69 3.39 20.34 -20.39
CA ALA A 69 3.94 20.52 -21.74
C ALA A 69 3.52 21.94 -22.18
N PRO A 70 4.45 22.84 -22.53
CA PRO A 70 4.05 24.09 -23.17
C PRO A 70 3.33 23.75 -24.48
N ALA A 71 2.19 24.38 -24.72
CA ALA A 71 1.56 24.33 -26.03
C ALA A 71 2.54 24.92 -27.05
N ARG A 72 3.14 24.06 -27.88
CA ARG A 72 3.78 24.41 -29.14
C ARG A 72 3.54 23.29 -30.13
#